data_AF-A0A840PTY6-F1
#
_entry.id   AF-A0A840PTY6-F1
#
_cell.length_a   1.000
_cell.length_b   1.000
_cell.length_c   1.000
_cell.angle_alpha   90.00
_cell.angle_beta   90.00
_cell.angle_gamma   90.00
#
_symmetry.space_group_name_H-M   'P 1'
#
loop_
_entity.id
_entity.type
_entity.pdbx_description
1 polymer ?
#
loop_
_entity_poly.entity_id
_entity_poly.type
_entity_poly.pdbx_seq_one_letter_code
_entity_poly.pdbx_strand_id
1 'polypeptide(L)'
;MDLKSINFEIAKEKACIDDLLIMIDIHVKDGNLDLATSRSRDLTRSLERVQKLENQRRFYITINSLAKQGVICEVVKRCGSLNGVS
;
A
#
# COMPACT_ATOMS: atom_id res chain seq x y z
N MET A 1 -9.36 3.57 -11.57
CA MET A 1 -9.31 4.16 -10.21
C MET A 1 -8.71 5.55 -10.34
N ASP A 2 -9.35 6.57 -9.75
CA ASP A 2 -8.86 7.96 -9.81
C ASP A 2 -8.06 8.33 -8.55
N LEU A 3 -7.42 9.52 -8.56
CA LEU A 3 -6.61 9.99 -7.43
C LEU A 3 -7.39 10.14 -6.13
N LYS A 4 -8.66 10.56 -6.22
CA LYS A 4 -9.54 10.71 -5.04
C LYS A 4 -9.81 9.37 -4.39
N SER A 5 -10.11 8.35 -5.20
CA SER A 5 -10.33 6.98 -4.75
C SER A 5 -9.07 6.38 -4.10
N ILE A 6 -7.89 6.63 -4.70
CA ILE A 6 -6.62 6.15 -4.11
C ILE A 6 -6.37 6.82 -2.76
N ASN A 7 -6.56 8.14 -2.65
CA ASN A 7 -6.39 8.85 -1.39
C ASN A 7 -7.38 8.38 -0.32
N PHE A 8 -8.63 8.11 -0.69
CA PHE A 8 -9.65 7.58 0.21
C PHE A 8 -9.27 6.19 0.74
N GLU A 9 -8.85 5.29 -0.14
CA GLU A 9 -8.41 3.94 0.26
C GLU A 9 -7.16 3.99 1.15
N ILE A 10 -6.21 4.91 0.89
CA ILE A 10 -5.06 5.13 1.78
C ILE A 10 -5.52 5.58 3.17
N ALA A 11 -6.43 6.54 3.24
CA ALA A 11 -6.94 7.05 4.52
C ALA A 11 -7.65 5.95 5.32
N LYS A 12 -8.48 5.14 4.64
CA LYS A 12 -9.16 4.00 5.24
C LYS A 12 -8.16 2.96 5.78
N GLU A 13 -7.14 2.62 5.01
CA GLU A 13 -6.16 1.62 5.42
C GLU A 13 -5.29 2.12 6.58
N LYS A 14 -4.98 3.43 6.64
CA LYS A 14 -4.29 4.05 7.79
C LYS A 14 -5.14 3.98 9.06
N ALA A 15 -6.44 4.27 8.98
CA ALA A 15 -7.34 4.12 10.13
C ALA A 15 -7.39 2.66 10.62
N CYS A 16 -7.44 1.70 9.69
CA CYS A 16 -7.38 0.27 10.02
C CYS A 16 -6.06 -0.11 10.72
N ILE A 17 -4.93 0.46 10.29
CA ILE A 17 -3.62 0.28 10.94
C ILE A 17 -3.65 0.79 12.39
N ASP A 18 -4.21 1.97 12.62
CA ASP A 18 -4.32 2.54 13.97
C ASP A 18 -5.15 1.64 14.88
N ASP A 19 -6.29 1.14 14.40
CA ASP A 19 -7.14 0.18 15.13
C ASP A 19 -6.39 -1.13 15.42
N LEU A 20 -5.63 -1.66 14.45
CA LEU A 20 -4.85 -2.88 14.62
C LEU A 20 -3.75 -2.72 15.68
N LEU A 21 -3.07 -1.57 15.72
CA LEU A 21 -2.04 -1.28 16.73
C LEU A 21 -2.65 -1.27 18.14
N ILE A 22 -3.82 -0.65 18.31
CA ILE A 22 -4.54 -0.66 19.60
C ILE A 22 -4.92 -2.09 20.00
N MET A 23 -5.46 -2.88 19.08
CA MET A 23 -5.86 -4.26 19.36
C MET A 23 -4.66 -5.16 19.69
N ILE A 24 -3.52 -4.96 19.03
CA ILE A 24 -2.27 -5.68 19.36
C ILE A 24 -1.85 -5.36 20.80
N ASP A 25 -1.83 -4.09 21.18
CA ASP A 25 -1.45 -3.67 22.54
C ASP A 25 -2.39 -4.27 23.61
N ILE A 26 -3.71 -4.25 23.37
CA ILE A 26 -4.69 -4.89 24.26
C ILE A 26 -4.39 -6.39 24.41
N HIS A 27 -4.22 -7.12 23.30
CA HIS A 27 -3.96 -8.56 23.37
C HIS A 27 -2.62 -8.90 24.02
N VAL A 28 -1.59 -8.07 23.85
CA VAL A 28 -0.30 -8.23 24.53
C VAL A 28 -0.47 -8.04 26.05
N LYS A 29 -1.19 -6.99 26.48
CA LYS A 29 -1.45 -6.71 27.89
C LYS A 29 -2.27 -7.81 28.56
N ASP A 30 -3.21 -8.40 27.84
CA ASP A 30 -4.04 -9.51 28.33
C ASP A 30 -3.32 -10.88 28.28
N GLY A 31 -2.07 -10.94 27.79
CA GLY A 31 -1.32 -12.19 27.63
C GLY A 31 -1.77 -13.07 26.47
N ASN A 32 -2.68 -12.59 25.62
CA ASN A 32 -3.23 -13.29 24.46
C ASN A 32 -2.30 -13.19 23.23
N LEU A 33 -1.10 -13.78 23.34
CA LEU A 33 -0.03 -13.63 22.35
C LEU A 33 -0.37 -14.18 20.95
N ASP A 34 -1.20 -15.23 20.87
CA ASP A 34 -1.64 -15.78 19.59
C ASP A 34 -2.51 -14.80 18.81
N LEU A 35 -3.42 -14.10 19.52
CA LEU A 35 -4.26 -13.05 18.93
C LEU A 35 -3.41 -11.84 18.53
N ALA A 36 -2.48 -11.41 19.38
CA ALA A 36 -1.55 -10.34 19.06
C ALA A 36 -0.71 -10.66 17.80
N THR A 37 -0.26 -11.91 17.66
CA THR A 37 0.48 -12.38 16.48
C THR A 37 -0.39 -12.38 15.23
N SER A 38 -1.64 -12.84 15.34
CA SER A 38 -2.58 -12.78 14.22
C SER A 38 -2.83 -11.34 13.76
N ARG A 39 -3.06 -10.41 14.70
CA ARG A 39 -3.26 -8.99 14.38
C ARG A 39 -2.00 -8.34 13.80
N SER A 40 -0.82 -8.75 14.25
CA SER A 40 0.44 -8.29 13.68
C SER A 40 0.60 -8.72 12.21
N ARG A 41 0.11 -9.90 11.82
CA ARG A 41 0.09 -10.32 10.41
C ARG A 41 -0.88 -9.49 9.58
N ASP A 42 -2.04 -9.18 10.13
CA ASP A 42 -3.02 -8.31 9.47
C ASP A 42 -2.44 -6.89 9.28
N LEU A 43 -1.75 -6.36 10.29
CA LEU A 43 -1.04 -5.08 10.22
C LEU A 43 -0.01 -5.06 9.08
N THR A 44 0.82 -6.10 8.95
CA THR A 44 1.79 -6.20 7.84
C THR A 44 1.11 -6.15 6.48
N ARG A 45 -0.02 -6.86 6.30
CA ARG A 45 -0.79 -6.83 5.04
C ARG A 45 -1.34 -5.44 4.75
N SER A 46 -1.85 -4.75 5.77
CA SER A 46 -2.33 -3.37 5.65
C SER A 46 -1.21 -2.40 5.25
N LEU A 47 -0.03 -2.54 5.85
CA LEU A 47 1.15 -1.75 5.48
C LEU A 47 1.58 -1.98 4.02
N GLU A 48 1.63 -3.24 3.58
CA GLU A 48 1.92 -3.57 2.17
C GLU A 48 0.89 -2.96 1.21
N ARG A 49 -0.39 -2.95 1.60
CA ARG A 49 -1.46 -2.33 0.81
C ARG A 49 -1.30 -0.81 0.74
N VAL A 50 -1.01 -0.13 1.85
CA VAL A 50 -0.71 1.31 1.84
C VAL A 50 0.46 1.61 0.91
N GLN A 51 1.54 0.82 0.98
CA GLN A 51 2.70 1.02 0.12
C GLN A 51 2.35 0.87 -1.38
N LYS A 52 1.53 -0.13 -1.73
CA LYS A 52 1.03 -0.30 -3.10
C LYS A 52 0.16 0.89 -3.55
N LEU A 53 -0.74 1.37 -2.69
CA LEU A 53 -1.59 2.52 -2.99
C LEU A 53 -0.78 3.82 -3.15
N GLU A 54 0.22 4.07 -2.30
CA GLU A 54 1.11 5.24 -2.43
C GLU A 54 1.97 5.16 -3.70
N ASN A 55 2.37 3.97 -4.14
CA ASN A 55 3.02 3.79 -5.45
C ASN A 55 2.08 4.17 -6.59
N GLN A 56 0.83 3.68 -6.57
CA GLN A 56 -0.18 4.02 -7.57
C GLN A 56 -0.47 5.52 -7.58
N ARG A 57 -0.58 6.14 -6.40
CA ARG A 57 -0.76 7.58 -6.23
C ARG A 57 0.38 8.36 -6.89
N ARG A 58 1.62 7.97 -6.62
CA ARG A 58 2.82 8.58 -7.24
C ARG A 58 2.79 8.49 -8.75
N PHE A 59 2.52 7.31 -9.31
CA PHE A 59 2.42 7.15 -10.77
C PHE A 59 1.35 8.04 -11.38
N TYR A 60 0.17 8.10 -10.76
CA TYR A 60 -0.92 8.97 -11.23
C TYR A 60 -0.51 10.44 -11.27
N ILE A 61 0.14 10.94 -10.20
CA ILE A 61 0.63 12.32 -10.13
C ILE A 61 1.68 12.59 -11.22
N THR A 62 2.65 11.68 -11.39
CA THR A 62 3.72 11.82 -12.38
C THR A 62 3.17 11.87 -13.81
N ILE A 63 2.26 10.93 -14.17
CA ILE A 63 1.65 10.89 -15.50
C ILE A 63 0.87 12.18 -15.77
N ASN A 64 0.08 12.65 -14.80
CA ASN A 64 -0.68 13.88 -14.95
C ASN A 64 0.23 15.11 -15.09
N SER A 65 1.38 15.14 -14.40
CA SER A 65 2.38 16.20 -14.54
C SER A 65 3.02 16.20 -15.93
N LEU A 66 3.39 15.03 -16.44
CA LEU A 66 4.01 14.88 -17.76
C LEU A 66 3.02 15.19 -18.89
N ALA A 67 1.76 14.76 -18.77
CA ALA A 67 0.70 15.08 -19.72
C ALA A 67 0.49 16.60 -19.84
N LYS A 68 0.54 17.34 -18.72
CA LYS A 68 0.48 18.81 -18.73
C LYS A 68 1.66 19.49 -19.43
N GLN A 69 2.78 18.78 -19.55
CA GLN A 69 3.97 19.22 -20.30
C GLN A 69 3.93 18.79 -21.77
N GLY A 70 2.84 18.18 -22.24
CA GLY A 70 2.71 17.67 -23.60
C GLY A 70 3.41 16.33 -23.83
N VAL A 71 3.88 15.66 -22.78
CA VAL A 71 4.54 14.35 -22.88
C VAL A 71 3.48 13.25 -22.75
N ILE A 72 3.36 12.42 -23.79
CA ILE A 72 2.48 11.24 -23.76
C ILE A 72 3.20 10.12 -23.01
N CYS A 73 2.57 9.61 -21.94
CA CYS A 73 3.12 8.54 -21.13
C CYS A 73 2.21 7.32 -21.15
N GLU A 74 2.80 6.15 -21.40
CA GLU A 74 2.15 4.86 -21.26
C GLU A 74 2.72 4.11 -20.04
N VAL A 75 1.84 3.56 -19.19
CA VAL A 75 2.26 2.73 -18.06
C VAL A 75 2.42 1.30 -18.55
N VAL A 76 3.66 0.89 -18.74
CA VAL A 76 3.99 -0.49 -19.10
C VAL A 76 4.41 -1.28 -17.86
N LYS A 77 4.10 -2.59 -17.84
CA LYS A 77 4.74 -3.50 -16.87
C LYS A 77 6.22 -3.52 -17.16
N ARG A 78 7.04 -3.36 -16.12
CA ARG A 78 8.49 -3.55 -16.25
C ARG A 78 8.73 -4.99 -16.72
N CYS A 79 9.24 -5.14 -17.95
CA CYS A 79 9.71 -6.44 -18.41
C CYS A 79 10.90 -6.80 -17.50
N GLY A 80 10.74 -7.84 -16.69
CA GLY A 80 11.86 -8.37 -15.92
C GLY A 80 12.93 -8.83 -16.90
N SER A 81 14.19 -8.46 -16.66
CA SER A 81 15.34 -8.91 -17.45
C SER A 81 15.19 -10.40 -17.78
N LEU A 82 15.10 -10.72 -19.07
CA LEU A 82 15.45 -12.05 -19.57
C LEU A 82 16.93 -12.21 -19.26
N ASN A 83 17.26 -12.62 -18.04
CA ASN A 83 18.54 -13.24 -17.78
C ASN A 83 18.49 -14.57 -18.50
N GLY A 84 19.00 -14.60 -19.72
CA GLY A 84 19.44 -15.84 -20.33
C GLY A 84 20.47 -16.49 -19.43
N VAL A 85 20.21 -17.74 -19.04
CA VAL A 85 21.23 -18.75 -18.84
C VAL A 85 20.61 -20.08 -19.28
N SER A 86 21.17 -20.59 -20.38
CA SER A 86 21.35 -21.97 -20.83
C SER A 86 20.29 -23.03 -20.57
#